data_AF-A0A544YEI1-F1
#
_entry.id   AF-A0A544YEI1-F1
#
_cell.length_a   1.000
_cell.length_b   1.000
_cell.length_c   1.000
_cell.angle_alpha   90.00
_cell.angle_beta   90.00
_cell.angle_gamma   90.00
#
_symmetry.space_group_name_H-M   'P 1'
#
loop_
_entity.id
_entity.type
_entity.pdbx_description
1 polymer ?
#
loop_
_entity_poly.entity_id
_entity_poly.type
_entity_poly.pdbx_seq_one_letter_code
_entity_poly.pdbx_strand_id
1 'polypeptide(L)'
;MVKRSVLLVTGLVLAGLFGLVDVVSLPLGDGEHPPFAVALLDGVLGLITVVGVVLAWRGSRAAVVAVVVTRLLSGLTAVPAFFVDDVPTPAIATAAVGVVLTLVCVAFLAPALRSRT
;
A
#
# COMPACT_ATOMS: atom_id res chain seq x y z
N MET A 1 -12.32 20.78 17.91
CA MET A 1 -11.14 20.28 17.17
C MET A 1 -10.82 18.88 17.67
N VAL A 2 -11.17 17.82 16.92
CA VAL A 2 -10.93 16.43 17.35
C VAL A 2 -9.44 16.14 17.26
N LYS A 3 -8.79 15.76 18.37
CA LYS A 3 -7.39 15.32 18.38
C LYS A 3 -7.28 14.05 17.54
N ARG A 4 -6.64 14.13 16.37
CA ARG A 4 -6.35 12.97 15.54
C ARG A 4 -5.26 12.13 16.22
N SER A 5 -5.43 10.82 16.26
CA SER A 5 -4.41 9.90 16.77
C SER A 5 -3.14 9.99 15.91
N VAL A 6 -1.97 10.11 16.56
CA VAL A 6 -0.67 10.14 15.87
C VAL A 6 -0.48 8.89 15.02
N LEU A 7 -0.88 7.71 15.52
CA LEU A 7 -0.80 6.44 14.79
C LEU A 7 -1.60 6.48 13.48
N LEU A 8 -2.81 7.05 13.51
CA LEU A 8 -3.64 7.17 12.31
C LEU A 8 -2.98 8.09 11.29
N VAL A 9 -2.45 9.24 11.73
CA VAL A 9 -1.78 10.20 10.83
C VAL A 9 -0.55 9.55 10.22
N THR A 10 0.29 8.90 11.02
CA THR A 10 1.49 8.20 10.53
C THR A 10 1.11 7.09 9.56
N GLY A 11 0.10 6.29 9.87
CA GLY A 11 -0.39 5.23 8.98
C GLY A 11 -0.91 5.75 7.63
N LEU A 12 -1.63 6.87 7.63
CA LEU A 12 -2.12 7.51 6.40
C LEU A 12 -0.99 8.12 5.57
N VAL A 13 -0.01 8.76 6.21
CA VAL A 13 1.18 9.30 5.51
C VAL A 13 1.97 8.17 4.87
N LEU A 14 2.26 7.10 5.62
CA LEU A 14 2.99 5.95 5.09
C LEU A 14 2.24 5.28 3.94
N ALA A 15 0.94 5.04 4.10
CA ALA A 15 0.13 4.44 3.04
C ALA A 15 0.02 5.35 1.80
N GLY A 16 -0.06 6.66 1.99
CA GLY A 16 -0.10 7.64 0.90
C GLY A 16 1.21 7.70 0.12
N LEU A 17 2.35 7.75 0.81
CA LEU A 17 3.67 7.70 0.18
C LEU A 17 3.86 6.38 -0.57
N PHE A 18 3.46 5.27 0.04
CA PHE A 18 3.64 3.96 -0.57
C PHE A 18 2.73 3.77 -1.79
N GLY A 19 1.45 4.18 -1.70
CA GLY A 19 0.56 4.19 -2.86
C GLY A 19 1.03 5.12 -3.98
N LEU A 20 1.73 6.22 -3.67
CA LEU A 20 2.33 7.08 -4.68
C LEU A 20 3.50 6.39 -5.39
N VAL A 21 4.34 5.66 -4.64
CA VAL A 21 5.43 4.85 -5.21
C VAL A 21 4.86 3.85 -6.22
N ASP A 22 3.79 3.13 -5.91
CA ASP A 22 3.21 2.17 -6.84
C ASP A 22 2.71 2.84 -8.13
N VAL A 23 2.05 4.01 -8.00
CA VAL A 23 1.55 4.78 -9.14
C VAL A 23 2.68 5.21 -10.08
N VAL A 24 3.80 5.69 -9.52
CA VAL A 24 4.94 6.16 -10.33
C VAL A 24 5.83 5.00 -10.80
N SER A 25 5.78 3.84 -10.15
CA SER A 25 6.58 2.68 -10.55
C SER A 25 6.17 2.13 -11.91
N LEU A 26 4.88 2.23 -12.27
CA LEU A 26 4.38 1.79 -13.58
C LEU A 26 5.07 2.51 -14.77
N PRO A 27 5.10 3.86 -14.85
CA PRO A 27 5.79 4.56 -15.94
C PRO A 27 7.32 4.58 -15.82
N LEU A 28 7.88 4.28 -14.65
CA LEU A 28 9.33 4.29 -14.40
C LEU A 28 9.99 2.91 -14.51
N GLY A 29 9.20 1.85 -14.67
CA GLY A 29 9.68 0.49 -14.79
C GLY A 29 10.47 0.25 -16.08
N ASP A 30 11.31 -0.79 -16.07
CA ASP A 30 12.07 -1.25 -17.24
C ASP A 30 11.20 -1.97 -18.29
N GLY A 31 9.93 -2.24 -17.96
CA GLY A 31 8.97 -2.96 -18.81
C GLY A 31 9.16 -4.49 -18.81
N GLU A 32 10.21 -4.99 -18.15
CA GLU A 32 10.58 -6.39 -18.09
C GLU A 32 10.14 -6.98 -16.73
N HIS A 33 10.39 -6.26 -15.63
CA HIS A 33 10.10 -6.70 -14.27
C HIS A 33 9.52 -5.57 -13.39
N PRO A 34 8.34 -5.76 -12.77
CA PRO A 34 7.43 -6.91 -12.88
C PRO A 34 6.66 -6.92 -14.21
N PRO A 35 6.01 -8.04 -14.58
CA PRO A 35 5.17 -8.11 -15.78
C PRO A 35 4.17 -6.96 -15.83
N PHE A 36 3.95 -6.38 -17.00
CA PHE A 36 3.13 -5.17 -17.17
C PHE A 36 1.75 -5.26 -16.49
N ALA A 37 1.09 -6.42 -16.55
CA ALA A 37 -0.20 -6.63 -15.89
C ALA A 37 -0.13 -6.50 -14.36
N VAL A 38 0.97 -6.96 -13.74
CA VAL A 38 1.23 -6.82 -12.30
C VAL A 38 1.53 -5.37 -11.97
N ALA A 39 2.40 -4.71 -12.74
CA ALA A 39 2.71 -3.29 -12.56
C ALA A 39 1.46 -2.41 -12.67
N LEU A 40 0.59 -2.70 -13.66
CA LEU A 40 -0.65 -1.97 -13.88
C LEU A 40 -1.63 -2.16 -12.72
N LEU A 41 -1.79 -3.40 -12.24
CA LEU A 41 -2.63 -3.71 -11.09
C LEU A 41 -2.13 -2.96 -9.85
N ASP A 42 -0.83 -3.00 -9.59
CA ASP A 42 -0.22 -2.34 -8.45
C ASP A 42 -0.37 -0.81 -8.53
N GLY A 43 -0.15 -0.21 -9.70
CA GLY A 43 -0.40 1.22 -9.93
C GLY A 43 -1.87 1.63 -9.70
N VAL A 44 -2.83 0.81 -10.12
CA VAL A 44 -4.27 1.06 -9.86
C VAL A 44 -4.57 0.96 -8.36
N LEU A 45 -4.05 -0.06 -7.68
CA LEU A 45 -4.22 -0.22 -6.23
C LEU A 45 -3.56 0.92 -5.45
N GLY A 46 -2.40 1.41 -5.91
CA GLY A 46 -1.72 2.59 -5.42
C GLY A 46 -2.58 3.85 -5.56
N LEU A 47 -3.20 4.06 -6.73
CA LEU A 47 -4.09 5.19 -6.96
C LEU A 47 -5.31 5.15 -6.03
N ILE A 48 -5.94 3.97 -5.88
CA ILE A 48 -7.06 3.78 -4.95
C ILE A 48 -6.60 4.05 -3.50
N THR A 49 -5.38 3.64 -3.15
CA THR A 49 -4.79 3.91 -1.83
C THR A 49 -4.67 5.42 -1.61
N VAL A 50 -4.12 6.17 -2.56
CA VAL A 50 -3.97 7.63 -2.47
C VAL A 50 -5.32 8.34 -2.31
N VAL A 51 -6.32 7.97 -3.12
CA VAL A 51 -7.69 8.53 -3.01
C VAL A 51 -8.32 8.18 -1.67
N GLY A 52 -8.20 6.92 -1.25
CA GLY A 52 -8.70 6.44 0.04
C GLY A 52 -8.06 7.17 1.21
N VAL A 53 -6.77 7.46 1.11
CA VAL A 53 -6.01 8.21 2.10
C VAL A 53 -6.54 9.66 2.22
N VAL A 54 -6.81 10.35 1.11
CA VAL A 54 -7.45 11.69 1.11
C VAL A 54 -8.83 11.65 1.79
N LEU A 55 -9.66 10.67 1.45
CA LEU A 55 -10.99 10.51 2.03
C LEU A 55 -10.94 10.13 3.52
N ALA A 56 -9.98 9.31 3.92
CA ALA A 56 -9.73 8.93 5.32
C ALA A 56 -9.29 10.15 6.14
N TRP A 57 -8.49 11.04 5.56
CA TRP A 57 -8.15 12.33 6.17
C TRP A 57 -9.37 13.24 6.40
N ARG A 58 -10.47 13.03 5.68
CA ARG A 58 -11.74 13.72 5.90
C ARG A 58 -12.63 13.04 6.96
N GLY A 59 -12.15 11.95 7.57
CA GLY A 59 -12.84 11.22 8.64
C GLY A 59 -13.66 10.01 8.16
N SER A 60 -13.54 9.62 6.89
CA SER A 60 -14.28 8.45 6.38
C SER A 60 -13.66 7.13 6.85
N ARG A 61 -14.38 6.41 7.72
CA ARG A 61 -13.97 5.07 8.15
C ARG A 61 -13.96 4.07 7.00
N ALA A 62 -14.92 4.16 6.08
CA ALA A 62 -14.94 3.31 4.89
C ALA A 62 -13.68 3.51 4.04
N ALA A 63 -13.17 4.74 3.97
CA ALA A 63 -11.91 5.02 3.29
C ALA A 63 -10.70 4.41 4.00
N VAL A 64 -10.64 4.40 5.34
CA VAL A 64 -9.59 3.67 6.08
C VAL A 64 -9.62 2.18 5.75
N VAL A 65 -10.81 1.57 5.66
CA VAL A 65 -10.95 0.17 5.23
C VAL A 65 -10.44 -0.02 3.80
N ALA A 66 -10.81 0.87 2.88
CA ALA A 66 -10.34 0.79 1.49
C ALA A 66 -8.80 0.87 1.40
N VAL A 67 -8.16 1.76 2.16
CA VAL A 67 -6.69 1.87 2.24
C VAL A 67 -6.06 0.56 2.74
N VAL A 68 -6.60 -0.02 3.82
CA VAL A 68 -6.10 -1.29 4.37
C VAL A 68 -6.24 -2.43 3.35
N VAL A 69 -7.40 -2.56 2.72
CA VAL A 69 -7.66 -3.63 1.74
C VAL A 69 -6.75 -3.49 0.52
N THR A 70 -6.67 -2.30 -0.06
CA THR A 70 -5.82 -2.06 -1.23
C THR A 70 -4.33 -2.25 -0.93
N ARG A 71 -3.86 -1.87 0.27
CA ARG A 71 -2.49 -2.18 0.70
C ARG A 71 -2.24 -3.67 0.84
N LEU A 72 -3.16 -4.43 1.46
CA LEU A 72 -3.00 -5.88 1.55
C LEU A 72 -2.99 -6.56 0.17
N LEU A 73 -3.86 -6.11 -0.75
CA LEU A 73 -3.87 -6.61 -2.13
C LEU A 73 -2.56 -6.29 -2.86
N SER A 74 -2.01 -5.09 -2.65
CA SER A 74 -0.72 -4.69 -3.25
C SER A 74 0.44 -5.48 -2.64
N GLY A 75 0.44 -5.73 -1.33
CA GLY A 75 1.41 -6.66 -0.73
C GLY A 75 1.30 -8.08 -1.29
N LEU A 76 0.09 -8.52 -1.65
CA LEU A 76 -0.14 -9.85 -2.22
C LEU A 76 0.40 -9.99 -3.65
N THR A 77 0.41 -8.90 -4.45
CA THR A 77 0.99 -8.94 -5.81
C THR A 77 2.50 -9.21 -5.79
N ALA A 78 3.18 -8.89 -4.70
CA ALA A 78 4.61 -9.13 -4.51
C ALA A 78 4.93 -10.59 -4.08
N VAL A 79 3.95 -11.35 -3.59
CA VAL A 79 4.17 -12.70 -3.04
C VAL A 79 4.73 -13.70 -4.07
N PRO A 80 4.26 -13.74 -5.33
CA PRO A 80 4.81 -14.66 -6.33
C PRO A 80 6.32 -14.48 -6.57
N ALA A 81 6.86 -13.27 -6.38
CA ALA A 81 8.28 -12.97 -6.62
C ALA A 81 9.24 -13.78 -5.71
N PHE A 82 8.75 -14.32 -4.59
CA PHE A 82 9.55 -15.18 -3.69
C PHE A 82 9.67 -16.63 -4.15
N PHE A 83 8.90 -17.04 -5.16
CA PHE A 83 8.78 -18.44 -5.59
C PHE A 83 9.19 -18.67 -7.05
N VAL A 84 9.58 -17.61 -7.77
CA VAL A 84 10.01 -17.68 -9.17
C VAL A 84 11.52 -17.52 -9.23
N ASP A 85 12.21 -18.51 -9.77
CA ASP A 85 13.67 -18.60 -9.78
C ASP A 85 14.34 -17.52 -10.66
N ASP A 86 13.63 -17.02 -11.66
CA ASP A 86 14.13 -16.00 -12.61
C ASP A 86 14.03 -14.55 -12.08
N VAL A 87 13.64 -14.36 -10.82
CA VAL A 87 13.52 -13.01 -10.24
C VAL A 87 14.87 -12.55 -9.67
N PRO A 88 15.38 -11.37 -10.09
CA PRO A 88 16.63 -10.84 -9.56
C PRO A 88 16.60 -10.65 -8.04
N THR A 89 17.69 -11.00 -7.34
CA THR A 89 17.79 -10.84 -5.87
C THR A 89 17.40 -9.44 -5.35
N PRO A 90 17.78 -8.32 -6.02
CA PRO A 90 17.33 -7.00 -5.61
C PRO A 90 15.81 -6.82 -5.64
N ALA A 91 15.12 -7.43 -6.62
CA ALA A 91 13.66 -7.38 -6.75
C ALA A 91 12.96 -8.19 -5.65
N ILE A 92 13.53 -9.32 -5.24
CA ILE A 92 13.04 -10.10 -4.10
C ILE A 92 13.17 -9.28 -2.80
N ALA A 93 14.29 -8.58 -2.63
CA ALA A 93 14.52 -7.73 -1.45
C ALA A 93 13.55 -6.54 -1.40
N THR A 94 13.30 -5.86 -2.52
CA THR A 94 12.30 -4.77 -2.58
C THR A 94 10.88 -5.28 -2.33
N ALA A 95 10.52 -6.46 -2.86
CA ALA A 95 9.26 -7.13 -2.54
C ALA A 95 9.11 -7.39 -1.04
N ALA A 96 10.17 -7.91 -0.38
CA ALA A 96 10.14 -8.18 1.06
C ALA A 96 9.94 -6.89 1.88
N VAL A 97 10.67 -5.83 1.53
CA VAL A 97 10.51 -4.52 2.17
C VAL A 97 9.09 -3.99 1.95
N GLY A 98 8.54 -4.13 0.75
CA GLY A 98 7.19 -3.68 0.43
C GLY A 98 6.10 -4.40 1.23
N VAL A 99 6.23 -5.73 1.41
CA VAL A 99 5.33 -6.50 2.27
C VAL A 99 5.41 -6.04 3.72
N VAL A 100 6.62 -5.84 4.26
CA VAL A 100 6.80 -5.36 5.64
C VAL A 100 6.17 -3.98 5.83
N LEU A 101 6.42 -3.04 4.91
CA LEU A 101 5.84 -1.69 4.95
C LEU A 101 4.32 -1.72 4.87
N THR A 102 3.76 -2.60 4.04
CA THR A 102 2.31 -2.85 3.96
C THR A 102 1.75 -3.25 5.32
N LEU A 103 2.38 -4.21 5.99
CA LEU A 103 1.94 -4.68 7.30
C LEU A 103 2.05 -3.58 8.38
N VAL A 104 3.10 -2.77 8.34
CA VAL A 104 3.26 -1.60 9.23
C VAL A 104 2.14 -0.58 9.02
N CYS A 105 1.81 -0.27 7.77
CA CYS A 105 0.69 0.62 7.44
C CYS A 105 -0.63 0.09 8.02
N VAL A 106 -0.92 -1.19 7.79
CA VAL A 106 -2.14 -1.84 8.31
C VAL A 106 -2.17 -1.83 9.84
N ALA A 107 -1.05 -2.12 10.50
CA ALA A 107 -0.94 -2.09 11.95
C ALA A 107 -1.23 -0.69 12.54
N PHE A 108 -0.77 0.38 11.88
CA PHE A 108 -1.03 1.75 12.32
C PHE A 108 -2.47 2.21 12.07
N LEU A 109 -3.11 1.69 11.03
CA LEU A 109 -4.52 1.99 10.70
C LEU A 109 -5.52 1.15 11.50
N ALA A 110 -5.13 -0.05 11.95
CA ALA A 110 -6.01 -0.99 12.65
C ALA A 110 -6.74 -0.41 13.89
N PRO A 111 -6.13 0.42 14.77
CA PRO A 111 -6.83 1.02 15.90
C PRO A 111 -8.04 1.89 15.48
N ALA A 112 -7.94 2.61 14.36
CA ALA A 112 -9.02 3.45 13.86
C ALA A 112 -10.22 2.63 13.34
N LEU A 113 -10.03 1.34 13.06
CA LEU A 113 -11.10 0.42 12.69
C LEU A 113 -11.80 -0.18 13.91
N ARG A 114 -11.15 -0.22 15.08
CA ARG A 114 -11.67 -0.82 16.32
C ARG A 114 -12.52 0.12 17.18
N SER A 115 -12.51 1.43 16.94
CA SER A 115 -13.16 2.43 17.80
C SER A 115 -14.70 2.48 17.70
N ARG A 116 -15.38 1.34 17.79
CA ARG A 116 -16.83 1.30 18.05
C ARG A 116 -17.06 1.45 19.55
N THR A 117 -17.14 2.69 20.01
CA THR A 117 -17.79 3.09 21.27
C THR A 117 -18.50 4.41 21.03
#